data_AF-A0AAD3DWT1-F1
#
_entry.id   AF-A0AAD3DWT1-F1
#
_cell.length_a   1.000
_cell.length_b   1.000
_cell.length_c   1.000
_cell.angle_alpha   90.00
_cell.angle_beta   90.00
_cell.angle_gamma   90.00
#
_symmetry.space_group_name_H-M   'P 1'
#
loop_
_entity.id
_entity.type
_entity.pdbx_description
1 polymer ?
#
loop_
_entity_poly.entity_id
_entity_poly.type
_entity_poly.pdbx_seq_one_letter_code
_entity_poly.pdbx_strand_id
1 'polypeptide(L)'
;MGDSWHGAESAPVLDVTAYRIIRTIGKGGFAKVFSVAYTSQSGGEDIMALKLPRPLHADNPKSRDLLERLFLTEAQLTASVKHKNIVRCHGLRRVLPGFPGLDPLPEPSWGMLLEYCEGGSLSDRLLHAMARGRACAASELTTLGWLADVAEALTFLH
;
A
#
# COMPACT_ATOMS: atom_id res chain seq x y z
N MET A 1 -14.85 -24.65 15.63
CA MET A 1 -13.49 -24.08 15.76
C MET A 1 -13.34 -23.06 14.64
N GLY A 2 -13.46 -21.76 14.80
CA GLY A 2 -13.68 -20.89 15.95
C GLY A 2 -13.88 -19.50 15.34
N ASP A 3 -15.03 -19.32 14.68
CA ASP A 3 -15.44 -18.06 14.06
C ASP A 3 -16.08 -17.18 15.13
N SER A 4 -15.28 -16.32 15.76
CA SER A 4 -15.79 -15.12 16.44
C SER A 4 -14.63 -14.25 16.91
N TRP A 5 -14.09 -13.43 16.00
CA TRP A 5 -13.50 -12.16 16.37
C TRP A 5 -14.53 -11.08 16.06
N HIS A 6 -15.19 -10.56 17.09
CA HIS A 6 -16.18 -9.49 17.02
C HIS A 6 -15.55 -8.17 17.46
N GLY A 7 -14.70 -7.60 16.60
CA GLY A 7 -14.12 -6.28 16.82
C GLY A 7 -13.62 -5.66 15.53
N ALA A 8 -14.14 -4.48 15.21
CA ALA A 8 -13.86 -3.60 14.07
C ALA A 8 -14.62 -3.90 12.77
N GLU A 9 -15.27 -2.84 12.26
CA GLU A 9 -15.64 -2.68 10.86
C GLU A 9 -14.42 -3.03 9.98
N SER A 10 -14.45 -4.24 9.42
CA SER A 10 -13.37 -4.81 8.62
C SER A 10 -13.07 -3.93 7.42
N ALA A 11 -11.80 -3.61 7.15
CA ALA A 11 -11.42 -2.98 5.88
C ALA A 11 -12.11 -3.72 4.72
N PRO A 12 -12.81 -2.99 3.82
CA PRO A 12 -13.79 -3.62 2.94
C PRO A 12 -13.14 -4.62 1.99
N VAL A 13 -13.82 -5.75 1.79
CA VAL A 13 -13.45 -6.78 0.84
C VAL A 13 -14.18 -6.52 -0.50
N LEU A 14 -13.58 -5.72 -1.38
CA LEU A 14 -13.87 -5.53 -2.81
C LEU A 14 -13.83 -6.82 -3.70
N ASP A 15 -13.99 -6.70 -5.02
CA ASP A 15 -13.95 -7.82 -5.99
C ASP A 15 -12.52 -8.13 -6.51
N VAL A 16 -12.24 -9.40 -6.80
CA VAL A 16 -10.95 -9.93 -7.32
C VAL A 16 -10.81 -9.75 -8.83
N THR A 17 -11.91 -9.65 -9.57
CA THR A 17 -11.92 -9.42 -11.02
C THR A 17 -11.76 -7.93 -11.38
N ALA A 18 -11.86 -7.07 -10.38
CA ALA A 18 -11.91 -5.62 -10.55
C ALA A 18 -10.53 -4.98 -10.74
N TYR A 19 -9.42 -5.71 -10.83
CA TYR A 19 -8.14 -5.07 -11.15
C TYR A 19 -7.16 -5.91 -11.95
N ARG A 20 -6.28 -5.19 -12.67
CA ARG A 20 -5.22 -5.72 -13.51
C ARG A 20 -3.88 -5.12 -13.10
N ILE A 21 -2.86 -5.97 -12.95
CA ILE A 21 -1.51 -5.51 -12.63
C ILE A 21 -0.89 -4.80 -13.83
N ILE A 22 -0.33 -3.60 -13.61
CA ILE A 22 0.37 -2.83 -14.65
C ILE A 22 1.88 -3.02 -14.51
N ARG A 23 2.45 -2.66 -13.35
CA ARG A 23 3.89 -2.74 -13.08
C ARG A 23 4.18 -2.73 -11.59
N THR A 24 5.39 -3.16 -11.23
CA THR A 24 5.93 -2.94 -9.88
C THR A 24 6.31 -1.46 -9.71
N ILE A 25 5.91 -0.86 -8.59
CA ILE A 25 6.24 0.53 -8.23
C ILE A 25 7.04 0.66 -6.93
N GLY A 26 7.13 -0.41 -6.13
CA GLY A 26 7.93 -0.44 -4.92
C GLY A 26 8.28 -1.86 -4.50
N LYS A 27 9.44 -2.03 -3.86
CA LYS A 27 9.89 -3.30 -3.29
C LYS A 27 10.65 -3.02 -1.99
N GLY A 28 10.14 -3.55 -0.88
CA GLY A 28 10.78 -3.47 0.43
C GLY A 28 10.98 -4.85 1.05
N GLY A 29 11.50 -4.87 2.28
CA GLY A 29 11.72 -6.11 3.03
C GLY A 29 10.42 -6.83 3.38
N PHE A 30 9.34 -6.09 3.62
CA PHE A 30 8.06 -6.63 4.09
C PHE A 30 7.00 -6.78 3.00
N ALA A 31 7.13 -6.07 1.88
CA ALA A 31 6.10 -6.03 0.86
C ALA A 31 6.64 -5.64 -0.52
N LYS A 32 5.90 -6.01 -1.56
CA LYS A 32 6.04 -5.52 -2.92
C LYS A 32 4.79 -4.73 -3.28
N VAL A 33 4.94 -3.61 -3.98
CA VAL A 33 3.85 -2.71 -4.35
C VAL A 33 3.76 -2.63 -5.86
N PHE A 34 2.55 -2.75 -6.38
CA PHE A 34 2.23 -2.74 -7.79
C PHE A 34 1.27 -1.60 -8.10
N SER A 35 1.44 -0.90 -9.22
CA SER A 35 0.34 -0.10 -9.76
C SER A 35 -0.63 -1.03 -10.47
N VAL A 36 -1.92 -0.84 -10.23
CA VAL A 36 -3.00 -1.63 -10.81
C VAL A 36 -4.03 -0.72 -11.44
N ALA A 37 -4.62 -1.18 -12.54
CA ALA A 37 -5.84 -0.59 -13.06
C ALA A 37 -7.01 -1.22 -12.32
N TYR A 38 -7.82 -0.44 -11.63
CA TYR A 38 -8.99 -0.89 -10.88
C TYR A 38 -10.27 -0.43 -11.57
N THR A 39 -11.12 -1.36 -11.95
CA THR A 39 -12.45 -1.12 -12.50
C THR A 39 -13.47 -1.06 -11.36
N SER A 40 -14.01 0.12 -11.12
CA SER A 40 -15.07 0.32 -10.13
C SER A 40 -16.39 -0.30 -10.58
N GLN A 41 -17.35 -0.42 -9.64
CA GLN A 41 -18.67 -0.99 -9.94
C GLN A 41 -19.47 -0.17 -10.97
N SER A 42 -19.16 1.13 -11.12
CA SER A 42 -19.77 1.98 -12.15
C SER A 42 -19.10 1.86 -13.53
N GLY A 43 -18.07 1.01 -13.66
CA GLY A 43 -17.33 0.78 -14.90
C GLY A 43 -16.20 1.78 -15.17
N GLY A 44 -15.94 2.72 -14.25
CA GLY A 44 -14.78 3.61 -14.34
C GLY A 44 -13.48 2.87 -14.03
N GLU A 45 -12.39 3.18 -14.73
CA GLU A 45 -11.06 2.61 -14.47
C GLU A 45 -10.17 3.68 -13.80
N ASP A 46 -9.68 3.39 -12.60
CA ASP A 46 -8.77 4.23 -11.82
C ASP A 46 -7.42 3.53 -11.61
N ILE A 47 -6.34 4.30 -11.47
CA ILE A 47 -5.05 3.75 -11.09
C ILE A 47 -4.97 3.69 -9.55
N MET A 48 -4.63 2.51 -9.03
CA MET A 48 -4.46 2.26 -7.61
C MET A 48 -3.12 1.57 -7.33
N ALA A 49 -2.74 1.47 -6.06
CA ALA A 49 -1.57 0.73 -5.61
C ALA A 49 -1.99 -0.54 -4.86
N LEU A 50 -1.51 -1.70 -5.31
CA LEU A 50 -1.67 -2.98 -4.61
C LEU A 50 -0.39 -3.30 -3.84
N LYS A 51 -0.45 -3.28 -2.51
CA LYS A 51 0.62 -3.73 -1.63
C LYS A 51 0.41 -5.21 -1.29
N LEU A 52 1.42 -6.04 -1.51
CA LEU A 52 1.42 -7.47 -1.19
C LEU A 52 2.55 -7.79 -0.21
N PRO A 53 2.28 -8.51 0.90
CA PRO A 53 3.30 -8.91 1.84
C PRO A 53 4.28 -9.88 1.17
N ARG A 54 5.56 -9.75 1.54
CA ARG A 54 6.63 -10.62 1.09
C ARG A 54 7.21 -11.34 2.29
N PRO A 55 7.00 -12.66 2.44
CA PRO A 55 7.63 -13.39 3.52
C PRO A 55 9.15 -13.42 3.31
N LEU A 56 9.91 -12.92 4.29
CA LEU A 56 11.38 -13.01 4.34
C LEU A 56 11.84 -14.47 4.51
N HIS A 57 11.06 -15.28 5.22
CA HIS A 57 11.27 -16.70 5.45
C HIS A 57 9.99 -17.47 5.10
N ALA A 58 9.76 -17.72 3.82
CA ALA A 58 8.55 -18.38 3.33
C ALA A 58 8.35 -19.79 3.93
N ASP A 59 9.44 -20.45 4.32
CA ASP A 59 9.45 -21.82 4.83
C ASP A 59 9.14 -21.93 6.33
N ASN A 60 9.02 -20.80 7.06
CA ASN A 60 8.65 -20.80 8.48
C ASN A 60 7.19 -20.35 8.68
N PRO A 61 6.27 -21.29 9.00
CA PRO A 61 4.86 -20.97 9.21
C PRO A 61 4.62 -19.87 10.25
N LYS A 62 5.37 -19.86 11.36
CA LYS A 62 5.21 -18.85 12.42
C LYS A 62 5.56 -17.44 11.95
N SER A 63 6.59 -17.32 11.10
CA SER A 63 6.99 -16.03 10.53
C SER A 63 5.94 -15.50 9.56
N ARG A 64 5.29 -16.38 8.81
CA ARG A 64 4.19 -16.03 7.90
C ARG A 64 2.95 -15.57 8.66
N ASP A 65 2.53 -16.32 9.68
CA ASP A 65 1.36 -15.98 10.49
C ASP A 65 1.53 -14.61 11.17
N LEU A 66 2.73 -14.33 11.69
CA LEU A 66 3.06 -13.04 12.26
C LEU A 66 3.01 -11.92 11.20
N LEU A 67 3.61 -12.14 10.02
CA LEU A 67 3.58 -11.17 8.93
C LEU A 67 2.15 -10.88 8.47
N GLU A 68 1.33 -11.91 8.32
CA GLU A 68 -0.08 -11.78 7.95
C GLU A 68 -0.85 -10.96 8.99
N ARG A 69 -0.68 -11.27 10.28
CA ARG A 69 -1.32 -10.49 11.36
C ARG A 69 -0.89 -9.02 11.34
N LEU A 70 0.41 -8.73 11.24
CA LEU A 70 0.92 -7.37 11.17
C LEU A 70 0.38 -6.62 9.94
N PHE A 71 0.30 -7.29 8.79
CA PHE A 71 -0.22 -6.72 7.56
C PHE A 71 -1.73 -6.40 7.67
N LEU A 72 -2.51 -7.29 8.27
CA LEU A 72 -3.93 -7.07 8.51
C LEU A 72 -4.16 -5.93 9.50
N THR A 73 -3.36 -5.85 10.58
CA THR A 73 -3.40 -4.72 11.52
C THR A 73 -3.05 -3.40 10.82
N GLU A 74 -2.02 -3.38 9.98
CA GLU A 74 -1.67 -2.20 9.17
C GLU A 74 -2.84 -1.76 8.29
N ALA A 75 -3.48 -2.72 7.60
CA ALA A 75 -4.61 -2.45 6.73
C ALA A 75 -5.79 -1.84 7.49
N GLN A 76 -6.10 -2.37 8.67
CA GLN A 76 -7.19 -1.91 9.53
C GLN A 76 -6.94 -0.49 10.02
N LEU A 77 -5.75 -0.23 10.57
CA LEU A 77 -5.37 1.10 11.04
C LEU A 77 -5.37 2.13 9.90
N THR A 78 -4.88 1.74 8.72
CA THR A 78 -4.84 2.64 7.57
C THR A 78 -6.23 2.88 6.96
N ALA A 79 -7.14 1.90 7.05
CA ALA A 79 -8.51 2.05 6.55
C ALA A 79 -9.40 2.89 7.47
N SER A 80 -9.10 2.96 8.77
CA SER A 80 -9.89 3.75 9.73
C SER A 80 -9.55 5.24 9.72
N VAL A 81 -8.41 5.63 9.12
CA VAL A 81 -7.96 7.02 9.05
C VAL A 81 -8.33 7.66 7.71
N LYS A 82 -8.78 8.92 7.77
CA LYS A 82 -9.09 9.71 6.57
C LYS A 82 -8.46 11.10 6.73
N HIS A 83 -7.31 11.28 6.11
CA HIS A 83 -6.56 12.54 6.15
C HIS A 83 -5.89 12.80 4.80
N LYS A 84 -5.85 14.06 4.35
CA LYS A 84 -5.31 14.42 3.01
C LYS A 84 -3.83 14.08 2.82
N ASN A 85 -3.07 14.01 3.92
CA ASN A 85 -1.63 13.70 3.94
C ASN A 85 -1.33 12.25 4.39
N ILE A 86 -2.35 11.38 4.46
CA ILE A 86 -2.19 9.96 4.78
C ILE A 86 -2.75 9.14 3.63
N VAL A 87 -1.95 8.17 3.16
CA VAL A 87 -2.34 7.30 2.05
C VAL A 87 -3.64 6.56 2.39
N ARG A 88 -4.68 6.77 1.58
CA ARG A 88 -5.97 6.11 1.77
C ARG A 88 -5.87 4.62 1.47
N CYS A 89 -6.31 3.79 2.43
CA CYS A 89 -6.60 2.38 2.20
C CYS A 89 -8.04 2.20 1.73
N HIS A 90 -8.21 1.66 0.52
CA HIS A 90 -9.51 1.34 -0.05
C HIS A 90 -10.04 -0.02 0.41
N GLY A 91 -9.19 -0.91 0.92
CA GLY A 91 -9.61 -2.18 1.48
C GLY A 91 -8.61 -3.32 1.28
N LEU A 92 -9.03 -4.52 1.70
CA LEU A 92 -8.24 -5.75 1.65
C LEU A 92 -8.79 -6.72 0.61
N ARG A 93 -7.89 -7.39 -0.11
CA ARG A 93 -8.17 -8.45 -1.11
C ARG A 93 -7.50 -9.76 -0.72
N ARG A 94 -8.14 -10.88 -1.02
CA ARG A 94 -7.42 -12.15 -1.14
C ARG A 94 -6.85 -12.28 -2.55
N VAL A 95 -5.56 -12.54 -2.66
CA VAL A 95 -4.84 -12.74 -3.92
C VAL A 95 -4.43 -14.19 -4.01
N LEU A 96 -4.85 -14.85 -5.09
CA LEU A 96 -4.64 -16.28 -5.29
C LEU A 96 -3.30 -16.56 -6.01
N PRO A 97 -2.72 -17.75 -5.83
CA PRO A 97 -1.63 -18.23 -6.67
C PRO A 97 -1.99 -18.15 -8.15
N GLY A 98 -1.03 -17.73 -8.98
CA GLY A 98 -1.22 -17.62 -10.43
C GLY A 98 -2.01 -16.39 -10.90
N PHE A 99 -2.27 -15.41 -10.02
CA PHE A 99 -2.91 -14.16 -10.44
C PHE A 99 -2.10 -13.46 -11.56
N PRO A 100 -2.73 -13.10 -12.69
CA PRO A 100 -2.02 -12.54 -13.84
C PRO A 100 -1.20 -11.28 -13.51
N GLY A 101 0.07 -11.27 -13.92
CA GLY A 101 0.98 -10.13 -13.74
C GLY A 101 1.66 -10.05 -12.37
N LEU A 102 1.42 -11.01 -11.47
CA LEU A 102 2.17 -11.16 -10.22
C LEU A 102 3.23 -12.26 -10.32
N ASP A 103 4.25 -12.15 -9.47
CA ASP A 103 5.18 -13.26 -9.24
C ASP A 103 4.41 -14.44 -8.62
N PRO A 104 4.82 -15.70 -8.86
CA PRO A 104 4.17 -16.87 -8.27
C PRO A 104 4.07 -16.75 -6.75
N LEU A 105 2.85 -16.82 -6.23
CA LEU A 105 2.59 -16.92 -4.80
C LEU A 105 2.52 -18.41 -4.42
N PRO A 106 3.21 -18.86 -3.36
CA PRO A 106 3.17 -20.26 -2.93
C PRO A 106 1.79 -20.67 -2.41
N GLU A 107 1.00 -19.70 -1.96
CA GLU A 107 -0.32 -19.87 -1.38
C GLU A 107 -1.11 -18.56 -1.50
N PRO A 108 -2.44 -18.58 -1.25
CA PRO A 108 -3.21 -17.34 -1.18
C PRO A 108 -2.64 -16.37 -0.15
N SER A 109 -2.60 -15.08 -0.49
CA SER A 109 -2.10 -14.02 0.37
C SER A 109 -3.09 -12.85 0.44
N TRP A 110 -2.92 -11.95 1.41
CA TRP A 110 -3.69 -10.71 1.47
C TRP A 110 -3.00 -9.61 0.67
N GLY A 111 -3.77 -8.83 -0.07
CA GLY A 111 -3.34 -7.59 -0.70
C GLY A 111 -4.08 -6.40 -0.11
N MET A 112 -3.42 -5.27 -0.02
CA MET A 112 -4.01 -4.00 0.43
C MET A 112 -4.10 -3.08 -0.78
N LEU A 113 -5.32 -2.62 -1.08
CA LEU A 113 -5.56 -1.67 -2.17
C LEU A 113 -5.51 -0.27 -1.60
N LEU A 114 -4.59 0.53 -2.13
CA LEU A 114 -4.24 1.86 -1.67
C LEU A 114 -4.48 2.86 -2.80
N GLU A 115 -4.68 4.11 -2.45
CA GLU A 115 -4.60 5.18 -3.45
C GLU A 115 -3.22 5.19 -4.12
N TYR A 116 -3.20 5.56 -5.40
CA TYR A 116 -1.95 5.70 -6.13
C TYR A 116 -1.40 7.12 -5.98
N CYS A 117 -0.25 7.28 -5.34
CA CYS A 117 0.43 8.57 -5.23
C CYS A 117 1.33 8.81 -6.45
N GLU A 118 0.92 9.75 -7.31
CA GLU A 118 1.71 10.12 -8.48
C GLU A 118 3.03 10.81 -8.10
N GLY A 119 4.07 10.56 -8.90
CA GLY A 119 5.39 11.18 -8.73
C GLY A 119 6.29 10.56 -7.67
N GLY A 120 5.95 9.36 -7.17
CA GLY A 120 6.84 8.54 -6.34
C GLY A 120 7.01 9.03 -4.90
N SER A 121 7.96 8.43 -4.19
CA SER A 121 8.21 8.75 -2.78
C SER A 121 8.98 10.06 -2.61
N LEU A 122 8.94 10.62 -1.40
CA LEU A 122 9.77 11.76 -1.04
C LEU A 122 11.27 11.47 -1.22
N SER A 123 11.72 10.25 -0.91
CA SER A 123 13.10 9.81 -1.12
C SER A 123 13.49 9.87 -2.60
N ASP A 124 12.62 9.37 -3.50
CA ASP A 124 12.85 9.43 -4.95
C ASP A 124 13.02 10.89 -5.40
N ARG A 125 12.17 11.79 -4.92
CA ARG A 125 12.20 13.22 -5.27
C ARG A 125 13.49 13.89 -4.80
N LEU A 126 13.93 13.60 -3.58
CA LEU A 126 15.18 14.14 -3.02
C LEU A 126 16.40 13.64 -3.81
N LEU A 127 16.47 12.34 -4.08
CA LEU A 127 17.55 11.74 -4.87
C LEU A 127 17.62 12.33 -6.29
N HIS A 128 16.47 12.50 -6.96
CA HIS A 128 16.42 13.12 -8.29
C HIS A 128 16.87 14.58 -8.27
N ALA A 129 16.54 15.34 -7.21
CA ALA A 129 16.99 16.72 -7.06
C ALA A 129 18.51 16.79 -6.87
N MET A 130 19.08 15.93 -6.02
CA MET A 130 20.52 15.84 -5.78
C MET A 130 21.31 15.44 -7.03
N ALA A 131 20.83 14.44 -7.77
CA ALA A 131 21.51 13.94 -8.98
C ALA A 131 21.58 14.98 -10.11
N ARG A 132 20.66 15.94 -10.17
CA ARG A 132 20.62 17.00 -11.20
C ARG A 132 21.53 18.19 -10.90
N GLY A 133 22.39 18.11 -9.87
CA GLY A 133 23.41 19.12 -9.58
C GLY A 133 22.87 20.48 -9.15
N ARG A 134 21.54 20.59 -8.92
CA ARG A 134 20.95 21.76 -8.29
C ARG A 134 20.92 21.51 -6.79
N ALA A 135 21.73 22.24 -6.05
CA ALA A 135 21.41 22.55 -4.67
C ALA A 135 19.95 23.05 -4.64
N CYS A 136 19.07 22.37 -3.89
CA CYS A 136 17.69 22.80 -3.61
C CYS A 136 16.89 23.35 -4.82
N ALA A 137 16.34 22.49 -5.67
CA ALA A 137 15.27 22.89 -6.61
C ALA A 137 13.88 22.35 -6.24
N ALA A 138 13.73 21.77 -5.05
CA ALA A 138 12.58 22.13 -4.23
C ALA A 138 13.01 23.44 -3.57
N SER A 139 12.35 24.56 -3.87
CA SER A 139 12.60 25.79 -3.11
C SER A 139 12.50 25.45 -1.61
N GLU A 140 13.24 26.11 -0.72
CA GLU A 140 13.13 25.84 0.73
C GLU A 140 11.66 25.80 1.20
N LEU A 141 10.80 26.63 0.57
CA LEU A 141 9.35 26.64 0.74
C LEU A 141 8.66 25.33 0.37
N THR A 142 9.06 24.67 -0.72
CA THR A 142 8.54 23.35 -1.13
C THR A 142 8.91 22.27 -0.10
N THR A 143 10.16 22.27 0.37
CA THR A 143 10.61 21.32 1.39
C THR A 143 9.89 21.56 2.72
N LEU A 144 9.73 22.82 3.12
CA LEU A 144 8.93 23.20 4.28
C LEU A 144 7.47 22.77 4.14
N GLY A 145 6.90 22.87 2.93
CA GLY A 145 5.56 22.35 2.63
C GLY A 145 5.45 20.85 2.89
N TRP A 146 6.41 20.05 2.40
CA TRP A 146 6.43 18.60 2.67
C TRP A 146 6.56 18.28 4.16
N LEU A 147 7.39 19.04 4.90
CA LEU A 147 7.52 18.86 6.35
C LEU A 147 6.23 19.23 7.09
N ALA A 148 5.55 20.31 6.68
CA ALA A 148 4.27 20.71 7.23
C ALA A 148 3.18 19.64 6.98
N ASP A 149 3.12 19.08 5.77
CA ASP A 149 2.21 17.99 5.42
C ASP A 149 2.43 16.74 6.29
N VAL A 150 3.70 16.37 6.53
CA VAL A 150 4.05 15.25 7.41
C VAL A 150 3.69 15.55 8.86
N ALA A 151 3.97 16.77 9.34
CA ALA A 151 3.63 17.18 10.69
C ALA A 151 2.12 17.21 10.93
N GLU A 152 1.32 17.67 9.97
CA GLU A 152 -0.15 17.66 10.02
C GLU A 152 -0.66 16.21 10.10
N ALA A 153 -0.14 15.30 9.28
CA ALA A 153 -0.48 13.88 9.33
C ALA A 153 -0.13 13.22 10.67
N LEU A 154 1.06 13.47 11.21
CA LEU A 154 1.50 12.89 12.49
C LEU A 154 0.71 13.46 13.67
N THR A 155 0.35 14.74 13.63
CA THR A 155 -0.53 15.36 14.64
C THR A 155 -1.90 14.71 14.65
N PHE A 156 -2.43 14.32 13.48
CA PHE A 156 -3.68 13.57 13.39
C PHE A 156 -3.58 12.14 13.94
N LEU A 157 -2.39 11.52 13.89
CA LEU A 157 -2.16 10.13 14.34
C LEU A 157 -1.80 9.99 15.82
N HIS A 158 -1.42 11.07 16.50
CA HIS A 158 -1.08 11.12 17.94
C HIS A 158 -2.33 11.33 18.80
#